data_AF-A0A9D4SPA9-F1
#
_entry.id   AF-A0A9D4SPA9-F1
#
_cell.length_a   1.000
_cell.length_b   1.000
_cell.length_c   1.000
_cell.angle_alpha   90.00
_cell.angle_beta   90.00
_cell.angle_gamma   90.00
#
_symmetry.space_group_name_H-M   'P 1'
#
loop_
_entity.id
_entity.type
_entity.pdbx_description
1 polymer ?
#
loop_
_entity_poly.entity_id
_entity_poly.type
_entity_poly.pdbx_seq_one_letter_code
_entity_poly.pdbx_strand_id
1 'polypeptide(L)'
;MGNALHRDTEDGTTGLTEKERRLIHESWQNFTKKHPDYGILLFTALFVKHPEYQKLFKKFKDKELGTLMRDPIFTDHASTAGRQITAMVDSLETPGILLEIITKNIEFHPIGSGVLPEHYVEMGRVLIEVLRADEDERTTRATIKAWEKLLHLMNQKTTEVYAEEVKLNKLKNVDSYDVEYGMSTTDIMASSNKSVEKVDRRKQPSSALPHHKRSSASEFSSNKYEYFSGV
;
A
#
# COMPACT_ATOMS: atom_id res chain seq x y z
N MET A 1 37.31 -29.59 -4.32
CA MET A 1 35.87 -29.55 -4.00
C MET A 1 35.68 -28.53 -2.88
N GLY A 2 35.22 -27.32 -3.20
CA GLY A 2 34.96 -26.28 -2.21
C GLY A 2 33.47 -25.96 -2.20
N ASN A 3 32.69 -26.69 -1.39
CA ASN A 3 31.35 -26.24 -1.04
C ASN A 3 31.51 -25.09 -0.05
N ALA A 4 31.68 -23.87 -0.57
CA ALA A 4 31.44 -22.69 0.22
C ALA A 4 29.96 -22.73 0.62
N LEU A 5 29.70 -22.86 1.92
CA LEU A 5 28.38 -22.65 2.51
C LEU A 5 27.89 -21.28 2.05
N HIS A 6 27.00 -21.24 1.05
CA HIS A 6 26.33 -20.02 0.65
C HIS A 6 25.50 -19.59 1.87
N ARG A 7 25.98 -18.58 2.60
CA ARG A 7 25.24 -18.06 3.75
C ARG A 7 24.01 -17.36 3.18
N ASP A 8 22.84 -17.80 3.62
CA ASP A 8 21.54 -17.20 3.30
C ASP A 8 21.44 -15.85 4.01
N THR A 9 22.17 -14.86 3.50
CA THR A 9 22.26 -13.51 4.06
C THR A 9 21.15 -12.63 3.51
N GLU A 10 20.67 -11.70 4.32
CA GLU A 10 19.70 -10.70 3.88
C GLU A 10 20.32 -9.76 2.85
N ASP A 11 19.57 -9.50 1.78
CA ASP A 11 19.91 -8.44 0.83
C ASP A 11 19.78 -7.07 1.50
N GLY A 12 20.78 -6.21 1.32
CA GLY A 12 20.85 -4.92 2.02
C GLY A 12 19.78 -3.91 1.60
N THR A 13 19.11 -4.12 0.47
CA THR A 13 18.07 -3.23 -0.05
C THR A 13 16.67 -3.73 0.32
N THR A 14 16.42 -5.03 0.15
CA THR A 14 15.09 -5.63 0.33
C THR A 14 14.89 -6.26 1.71
N GLY A 15 15.97 -6.58 2.44
CA GLY A 15 15.92 -7.35 3.68
C GLY A 15 15.49 -8.82 3.50
N LEU A 16 15.38 -9.27 2.26
CA LEU A 16 15.01 -10.65 1.91
C LEU A 16 16.27 -11.49 1.74
N THR A 17 16.27 -12.67 2.35
CA THR A 17 17.24 -13.73 2.08
C THR A 17 16.93 -14.45 0.75
N GLU A 18 17.88 -15.22 0.24
CA GLU A 18 17.69 -16.01 -0.99
C GLU A 18 16.58 -17.05 -0.81
N LYS A 19 16.52 -17.67 0.38
CA LYS A 19 15.44 -18.58 0.75
C LYS A 19 14.08 -17.90 0.79
N GLU A 20 13.97 -16.71 1.37
CA GLU A 20 12.71 -15.98 1.42
C GLU A 20 12.21 -15.60 0.03
N ARG A 21 13.11 -15.17 -0.87
CA ARG A 21 12.75 -14.90 -2.27
C ARG A 21 12.19 -16.14 -2.97
N ARG A 22 12.84 -17.30 -2.81
CA ARG A 22 12.34 -18.57 -3.36
C ARG A 22 10.96 -18.92 -2.84
N LEU A 23 10.72 -18.79 -1.52
CA LEU A 23 9.42 -19.08 -0.92
C LEU A 23 8.31 -18.20 -1.50
N ILE A 24 8.59 -16.90 -1.69
CA ILE A 24 7.64 -15.97 -2.32
C ILE A 24 7.37 -16.40 -3.77
N HIS A 25 8.42 -16.66 -4.55
CA HIS A 25 8.29 -17.06 -5.95
C HIS A 25 7.49 -18.36 -6.12
N GLU A 26 7.87 -19.43 -5.41
CA GLU A 26 7.21 -20.74 -5.50
C GLU A 26 5.75 -20.69 -5.09
N SER A 27 5.44 -19.99 -3.98
CA SER A 27 4.05 -19.85 -3.53
C SER A 27 3.22 -19.00 -4.49
N TRP A 28 3.77 -17.91 -5.04
CA TRP A 28 3.08 -17.08 -6.02
C TRP A 28 2.78 -17.84 -7.32
N GLN A 29 3.78 -18.52 -7.89
CA GLN A 29 3.64 -19.26 -9.15
C GLN A 29 2.59 -20.37 -9.03
N ASN A 30 2.55 -21.06 -7.89
CA ASN A 30 1.54 -22.08 -7.64
C ASN A 30 0.15 -21.47 -7.48
N PHE A 31 0.03 -20.36 -6.74
CA PHE A 31 -1.22 -19.65 -6.55
C PHE A 31 -1.81 -19.14 -7.88
N THR A 32 -1.03 -18.44 -8.70
CA THR A 32 -1.50 -17.90 -9.98
C THR A 32 -1.83 -18.98 -11.01
N LYS A 33 -1.17 -20.13 -10.95
CA LYS A 33 -1.52 -21.31 -11.76
C LYS A 33 -2.90 -21.87 -11.41
N LYS A 34 -3.27 -21.90 -10.12
CA LYS A 34 -4.59 -22.36 -9.68
C LYS A 34 -5.68 -21.33 -9.94
N HIS A 35 -5.35 -20.04 -9.81
CA HIS A 35 -6.30 -18.93 -9.89
C HIS A 35 -5.95 -18.02 -11.06
N PRO A 36 -6.35 -18.33 -12.31
CA PRO A 36 -5.99 -17.52 -13.48
C PRO A 36 -6.49 -16.06 -13.39
N ASP A 37 -7.59 -15.82 -12.67
CA ASP A 37 -8.17 -14.50 -12.42
C ASP A 37 -7.76 -13.90 -11.06
N TYR A 38 -6.56 -14.22 -10.59
CA TYR A 38 -6.05 -13.85 -9.26
C TYR A 38 -6.17 -12.35 -8.93
N GLY A 39 -6.02 -11.45 -9.91
CA GLY A 39 -6.24 -10.02 -9.72
C GLY A 39 -7.69 -9.67 -9.33
N ILE A 40 -8.65 -10.26 -10.04
CA ILE A 40 -10.09 -10.11 -9.76
C ILE A 40 -10.42 -10.72 -8.38
N LEU A 41 -9.86 -11.89 -8.07
CA LEU A 41 -10.03 -12.54 -6.78
C LEU A 41 -9.56 -11.64 -5.62
N LEU A 42 -8.36 -11.05 -5.74
CA LEU A 42 -7.81 -10.15 -4.73
C LEU A 42 -8.68 -8.90 -4.51
N PHE A 43 -9.12 -8.25 -5.58
CA PHE A 43 -9.95 -7.05 -5.45
C PHE A 43 -11.37 -7.36 -4.96
N THR A 44 -11.91 -8.52 -5.32
CA THR A 44 -13.20 -8.98 -4.78
C THR A 44 -13.07 -9.21 -3.28
N ALA A 45 -12.01 -9.90 -2.83
CA ALA A 45 -11.72 -10.09 -1.40
C ALA A 45 -11.53 -8.74 -0.69
N LEU A 46 -10.85 -7.78 -1.33
CA LEU A 46 -10.67 -6.42 -0.79
C LEU A 46 -12.03 -5.73 -0.58
N PHE A 47 -12.93 -5.73 -1.56
CA PHE A 47 -14.22 -5.06 -1.44
C PHE A 47 -15.22 -5.80 -0.54
N VAL A 48 -15.12 -7.12 -0.41
CA VAL A 48 -15.87 -7.86 0.61
C VAL A 48 -15.45 -7.45 2.02
N LYS A 49 -14.16 -7.19 2.23
CA LYS A 49 -13.60 -6.83 3.54
C LYS A 49 -13.71 -5.35 3.85
N HIS A 50 -13.52 -4.51 2.84
CA HIS A 50 -13.52 -3.05 2.89
C HIS A 50 -14.46 -2.49 1.80
N PRO A 51 -15.80 -2.60 1.97
CA PRO A 51 -16.75 -2.09 0.98
C PRO A 51 -16.59 -0.59 0.70
N GLU A 52 -16.10 0.17 1.69
CA GLU A 52 -15.80 1.59 1.55
C GLU A 52 -14.70 1.90 0.53
N TYR A 53 -13.79 0.97 0.24
CA TYR A 53 -12.71 1.19 -0.74
C TYR A 53 -13.21 1.18 -2.18
N GLN A 54 -14.33 0.51 -2.47
CA GLN A 54 -14.94 0.58 -3.80
C GLN A 54 -15.31 2.02 -4.17
N LYS A 55 -15.59 2.88 -3.18
CA LYS A 55 -15.95 4.29 -3.40
C LYS A 55 -14.82 5.13 -4.00
N LEU A 56 -13.57 4.68 -3.88
CA LEU A 56 -12.41 5.32 -4.50
C LEU A 56 -12.44 5.21 -6.04
N PHE A 57 -13.15 4.21 -6.56
CA PHE A 57 -13.22 3.91 -7.98
C PHE A 57 -14.42 4.60 -8.64
N LYS A 58 -14.27 5.88 -8.99
CA LYS A 58 -15.35 6.74 -9.52
C LYS A 58 -16.21 6.12 -10.64
N LYS A 59 -15.63 5.25 -11.48
CA LYS A 59 -16.31 4.61 -12.62
C LYS A 59 -17.24 3.45 -12.23
N PHE A 60 -17.06 2.86 -11.05
CA PHE A 60 -17.85 1.70 -10.59
C PHE A 60 -18.19 1.72 -9.09
N LYS A 61 -18.00 2.86 -8.42
CA LYS A 61 -18.24 3.04 -6.97
C LYS A 61 -19.62 2.62 -6.48
N ASP A 62 -20.65 2.73 -7.33
CA ASP A 62 -22.05 2.47 -6.97
C ASP A 62 -22.59 1.14 -7.57
N LYS A 63 -21.71 0.34 -8.19
CA LYS A 63 -22.10 -0.96 -8.76
C LYS A 63 -22.14 -2.03 -7.68
N GLU A 64 -23.09 -2.95 -7.77
CA GLU A 64 -23.12 -4.10 -6.86
C GLU A 64 -21.96 -5.05 -7.12
N LEU A 65 -21.34 -5.55 -6.05
CA LEU A 65 -20.14 -6.40 -6.14
C LEU A 65 -20.37 -7.66 -7.00
N GLY A 66 -21.54 -8.28 -6.91
CA GLY A 66 -21.88 -9.46 -7.73
C GLY A 66 -21.93 -9.19 -9.23
N THR A 67 -22.14 -7.94 -9.65
CA THR A 67 -22.10 -7.52 -11.06
C THR A 67 -20.72 -7.04 -11.49
N LEU A 68 -19.85 -6.72 -10.53
CA LEU A 68 -18.57 -6.06 -10.76
C LEU A 68 -17.57 -6.98 -11.48
N MET A 69 -17.62 -8.29 -11.24
CA MET A 69 -16.73 -9.27 -11.89
C MET A 69 -16.87 -9.31 -13.42
N ARG A 70 -17.95 -8.75 -13.98
CA ARG A 70 -18.19 -8.66 -15.43
C ARG A 70 -18.01 -7.23 -15.96
N ASP A 71 -17.66 -6.28 -15.09
CA ASP A 71 -17.44 -4.91 -15.50
C ASP A 71 -16.02 -4.75 -16.09
N PRO A 72 -15.90 -4.34 -17.36
CA PRO A 72 -14.60 -4.30 -18.04
C PRO A 72 -13.60 -3.35 -17.37
N ILE A 73 -14.09 -2.26 -16.77
CA ILE A 73 -13.24 -1.26 -16.12
C ILE A 73 -12.64 -1.84 -14.83
N PHE A 74 -13.46 -2.54 -14.05
CA PHE A 74 -13.00 -3.26 -12.88
C PHE A 74 -12.03 -4.39 -13.25
N THR A 75 -12.38 -5.26 -14.21
CA THR A 75 -11.53 -6.39 -14.59
C THR A 75 -10.18 -5.93 -15.12
N ASP A 76 -10.14 -4.84 -15.88
CA ASP A 76 -8.88 -4.26 -16.39
C ASP A 76 -7.99 -3.75 -15.25
N HIS A 77 -8.57 -3.03 -14.29
CA HIS A 77 -7.82 -2.52 -13.14
C HIS A 77 -7.32 -3.67 -12.25
N ALA A 78 -8.20 -4.59 -11.87
CA ALA A 78 -7.88 -5.72 -11.02
C ALA A 78 -6.80 -6.62 -11.65
N SER A 79 -6.91 -6.90 -12.95
CA SER A 79 -5.90 -7.66 -13.69
C SER A 79 -4.56 -6.92 -13.77
N THR A 80 -4.58 -5.60 -13.93
CA THR A 80 -3.36 -4.79 -13.95
C THR A 80 -2.64 -4.82 -12.61
N ALA A 81 -3.37 -4.69 -11.50
CA ALA A 81 -2.80 -4.79 -10.16
C ALA A 81 -2.24 -6.20 -9.88
N GLY A 82 -2.94 -7.27 -10.31
CA GLY A 82 -2.41 -8.62 -10.23
C GLY A 82 -1.08 -8.79 -11.00
N ARG A 83 -1.02 -8.28 -12.23
CA ARG A 83 0.24 -8.28 -13.02
C ARG A 83 1.35 -7.48 -12.34
N GLN A 84 1.02 -6.39 -11.64
CA GLN A 84 2.01 -5.63 -10.88
C GLN A 84 2.61 -6.47 -9.74
N ILE A 85 1.79 -7.24 -9.01
CA ILE A 85 2.27 -8.16 -7.98
C ILE A 85 3.19 -9.22 -8.59
N THR A 86 2.82 -9.74 -9.76
CA THR A 86 3.65 -10.69 -10.50
C THR A 86 5.00 -10.08 -10.87
N ALA A 87 5.00 -8.85 -11.40
CA ALA A 87 6.24 -8.14 -11.74
C ALA A 87 7.13 -7.86 -10.52
N MET A 88 6.56 -7.59 -9.34
CA MET A 88 7.32 -7.48 -8.09
C MET A 88 7.98 -8.81 -7.72
N VAL A 89 7.24 -9.92 -7.80
CA VAL A 89 7.76 -11.26 -7.50
C VAL A 89 8.87 -11.65 -8.49
N ASP A 90 8.69 -11.39 -9.77
CA ASP A 90 9.68 -11.69 -10.82
C ASP A 90 10.96 -10.86 -10.69
N SER A 91 10.90 -9.72 -9.98
CA SER A 91 12.03 -8.79 -9.80
C SER A 91 12.77 -8.95 -8.48
N LEU A 92 12.44 -9.95 -7.67
CA LEU A 92 13.01 -10.12 -6.32
C LEU A 92 14.54 -10.27 -6.32
N GLU A 93 15.14 -10.78 -7.40
CA GLU A 93 16.59 -10.93 -7.53
C GLU A 93 17.29 -9.64 -7.99
N THR A 94 16.52 -8.62 -8.41
CA THR A 94 17.06 -7.34 -8.87
C THR A 94 16.45 -6.18 -8.06
N PRO A 95 16.97 -5.89 -6.84
CA PRO A 95 16.38 -4.91 -5.92
C PRO A 95 16.10 -3.54 -6.52
N GLY A 96 16.98 -3.04 -7.40
CA GLY A 96 16.77 -1.76 -8.08
C GLY A 96 15.51 -1.74 -8.95
N ILE A 97 15.27 -2.82 -9.71
CA ILE A 97 14.08 -2.96 -10.56
C ILE A 97 12.83 -3.13 -9.68
N LEU A 98 12.91 -3.93 -8.62
CA LEU A 98 11.81 -4.08 -7.67
C LEU A 98 11.37 -2.73 -7.08
N LEU A 99 12.32 -1.92 -6.62
CA LEU A 99 12.01 -0.59 -6.06
C LEU A 99 11.42 0.36 -7.10
N GLU A 100 11.90 0.30 -8.35
CA GLU A 100 11.35 1.10 -9.45
C GLU A 100 9.90 0.70 -9.79
N ILE A 101 9.62 -0.61 -9.84
CA ILE A 101 8.27 -1.17 -10.04
C ILE A 101 7.32 -0.70 -8.94
N ILE A 102 7.74 -0.79 -7.67
CA ILE A 102 6.95 -0.33 -6.53
C ILE A 102 6.70 1.18 -6.63
N THR A 103 7.74 1.97 -6.87
CA THR A 103 7.67 3.44 -6.92
C THR A 103 6.71 3.90 -8.01
N LYS A 104 6.85 3.38 -9.24
CA LYS A 104 5.96 3.74 -10.35
C LYS A 104 4.50 3.37 -10.07
N ASN A 105 4.24 2.22 -9.44
CA ASN A 105 2.89 1.85 -9.06
C ASN A 105 2.26 2.86 -8.09
N ILE A 106 3.02 3.34 -7.12
CA ILE A 106 2.55 4.34 -6.16
C ILE A 106 2.29 5.69 -6.87
N GLU A 107 3.18 6.11 -7.77
CA GLU A 107 3.03 7.34 -8.56
C GLU A 107 1.79 7.33 -9.48
N PHE A 108 1.32 6.17 -9.93
CA PHE A 108 0.05 6.03 -10.65
C PHE A 108 -1.20 6.26 -9.77
N HIS A 109 -1.03 6.36 -8.46
CA HIS A 109 -2.09 6.64 -7.48
C HIS A 109 -1.81 7.95 -6.73
N PRO A 110 -1.85 9.11 -7.44
CA PRO A 110 -1.56 10.40 -6.82
C PRO A 110 -2.55 10.73 -5.70
N ILE A 111 -2.19 11.61 -4.77
CA ILE A 111 -3.00 12.01 -3.61
C ILE A 111 -4.45 12.38 -4.00
N GLY A 112 -4.63 13.03 -5.16
CA GLY A 112 -5.95 13.42 -5.67
C GLY A 112 -6.89 12.25 -6.05
N SER A 113 -6.36 11.03 -6.14
CA SER A 113 -7.16 9.81 -6.34
C SER A 113 -7.88 9.35 -5.06
N GLY A 114 -7.44 9.83 -3.89
CA GLY A 114 -7.93 9.38 -2.59
C GLY A 114 -7.32 8.07 -2.11
N VAL A 115 -6.35 7.50 -2.84
CA VAL A 115 -5.61 6.31 -2.39
C VAL A 115 -4.52 6.74 -1.40
N LEU A 116 -4.62 6.28 -0.16
CA LEU A 116 -3.70 6.60 0.93
C LEU A 116 -2.79 5.41 1.26
N PRO A 117 -1.65 5.62 1.95
CA PRO A 117 -0.74 4.54 2.36
C PRO A 117 -1.44 3.38 3.09
N GLU A 118 -2.48 3.66 3.87
CA GLU A 118 -3.26 2.67 4.60
C GLU A 118 -3.97 1.67 3.67
N HIS A 119 -4.37 2.09 2.47
CA HIS A 119 -5.01 1.19 1.50
C HIS A 119 -4.04 0.14 0.95
N TYR A 120 -2.75 0.48 0.82
CA TYR A 120 -1.71 -0.48 0.45
C TYR A 120 -1.46 -1.50 1.57
N VAL A 121 -1.47 -1.04 2.82
CA VAL A 121 -1.36 -1.92 3.99
C VAL A 121 -2.50 -2.94 4.02
N GLU A 122 -3.75 -2.50 3.83
CA GLU A 122 -4.89 -3.42 3.81
C GLU A 122 -4.89 -4.35 2.59
N MET A 123 -4.50 -3.86 1.41
CA MET A 123 -4.33 -4.74 0.23
C MET A 123 -3.29 -5.84 0.51
N GLY A 124 -2.16 -5.49 1.13
CA GLY A 124 -1.15 -6.47 1.55
C GLY A 124 -1.71 -7.51 2.52
N ARG A 125 -2.53 -7.10 3.48
CA ARG A 125 -3.21 -8.03 4.42
C ARG A 125 -4.18 -8.96 3.69
N VAL A 126 -4.97 -8.43 2.75
CA VAL A 126 -5.89 -9.22 1.92
C VAL A 126 -5.12 -10.25 1.09
N LEU A 127 -3.98 -9.89 0.51
CA LEU A 127 -3.12 -10.84 -0.20
C LEU A 127 -2.69 -12.01 0.71
N ILE A 128 -2.23 -11.72 1.94
CA ILE A 128 -1.86 -12.76 2.91
C ILE A 128 -3.05 -13.66 3.27
N GLU A 129 -4.23 -13.09 3.48
CA GLU A 129 -5.45 -13.84 3.81
C GLU A 129 -5.88 -14.76 2.66
N VAL A 130 -5.82 -14.27 1.42
CA VAL A 130 -6.11 -15.03 0.21
C VAL A 130 -5.12 -16.18 0.03
N LEU A 131 -3.81 -15.93 0.20
CA LEU A 131 -2.79 -16.98 0.12
C LEU A 131 -2.99 -18.06 1.17
N ARG A 132 -3.36 -17.69 2.40
CA ARG A 132 -3.66 -18.65 3.49
C ARG A 132 -4.90 -19.49 3.19
N ALA A 133 -5.91 -18.88 2.56
CA ALA A 133 -7.16 -19.55 2.25
C ALA A 133 -7.09 -20.51 1.05
N ASP A 134 -6.06 -20.40 0.21
CA ASP A 134 -5.80 -21.39 -0.85
C ASP A 134 -5.41 -22.77 -0.29
N GLU A 135 -5.17 -22.87 1.03
CA GLU A 135 -4.79 -24.10 1.76
C GLU A 135 -3.62 -24.88 1.10
N ASP A 136 -2.76 -24.18 0.35
CA ASP A 136 -1.60 -24.81 -0.26
C ASP A 136 -0.54 -25.15 0.79
N GLU A 137 -0.02 -26.38 0.71
CA GLU A 137 1.04 -26.86 1.60
C GLU A 137 2.31 -25.99 1.56
N ARG A 138 2.56 -25.27 0.45
CA ARG A 138 3.69 -24.35 0.30
C ARG A 138 3.47 -23.02 1.01
N THR A 139 2.23 -22.67 1.38
CA THR A 139 1.91 -21.47 2.16
C THR A 139 2.18 -21.71 3.65
N THR A 140 3.44 -22.00 3.95
CA THR A 140 3.91 -22.23 5.31
C THR A 140 4.03 -20.93 6.10
N ARG A 141 4.22 -21.03 7.42
CA ARG A 141 4.54 -19.87 8.26
C ARG A 141 5.79 -19.11 7.79
N ALA A 142 6.79 -19.81 7.24
CA ALA A 142 8.00 -19.18 6.72
C ALA A 142 7.71 -18.40 5.44
N THR A 143 6.89 -18.98 4.55
CA THR A 143 6.41 -18.33 3.33
C THR A 143 5.66 -17.04 3.65
N ILE A 144 4.74 -17.08 4.61
CA ILE A 144 3.97 -15.89 5.01
C ILE A 144 4.89 -14.80 5.59
N LYS A 145 5.88 -15.15 6.41
CA LYS A 145 6.86 -14.17 6.92
C LYS A 145 7.67 -13.53 5.80
N ALA A 146 8.03 -14.28 4.77
CA ALA A 146 8.74 -13.74 3.61
C ALA A 146 7.85 -12.72 2.85
N TRP A 147 6.57 -13.05 2.63
CA TRP A 147 5.61 -12.11 2.06
C TRP A 147 5.40 -10.86 2.92
N GLU A 148 5.28 -11.01 4.24
CA GLU A 148 5.15 -9.89 5.18
C GLU A 148 6.36 -8.94 5.08
N LYS A 149 7.58 -9.47 4.90
CA LYS A 149 8.78 -8.64 4.65
C LYS A 149 8.69 -7.87 3.34
N LEU A 150 8.31 -8.52 2.23
CA LEU A 150 8.14 -7.85 0.93
C LEU A 150 7.07 -6.75 0.99
N LEU A 151 5.93 -7.04 1.63
CA LEU A 151 4.85 -6.08 1.80
C LEU A 151 5.25 -4.94 2.75
N HIS A 152 6.07 -5.21 3.77
CA HIS A 152 6.62 -4.17 4.62
C HIS A 152 7.50 -3.20 3.81
N LEU A 153 8.39 -3.70 2.96
CA LEU A 153 9.20 -2.89 2.04
C LEU A 153 8.31 -2.00 1.15
N MET A 154 7.24 -2.59 0.57
CA MET A 154 6.28 -1.83 -0.24
C MET A 154 5.60 -0.71 0.56
N ASN A 155 5.18 -0.98 1.80
CA ASN A 155 4.54 0.01 2.68
C ASN A 155 5.50 1.14 3.09
N GLN A 156 6.77 0.82 3.36
CA GLN A 156 7.81 1.82 3.60
C GLN A 156 7.97 2.73 2.37
N LYS A 157 8.12 2.14 1.18
CA LYS A 157 8.23 2.90 -0.07
C LYS A 157 7.01 3.76 -0.36
N THR A 158 5.82 3.24 -0.07
CA THR A 158 4.56 3.98 -0.19
C THR A 158 4.55 5.22 0.68
N THR A 159 4.99 5.09 1.94
CA THR A 159 5.09 6.21 2.88
C THR A 159 6.08 7.28 2.40
N GLU A 160 7.23 6.86 1.90
CA GLU A 160 8.27 7.75 1.35
C GLU A 160 7.75 8.55 0.14
N VAL A 161 7.20 7.85 -0.87
CA VAL A 161 6.71 8.47 -2.11
C VAL A 161 5.56 9.44 -1.79
N TYR A 162 4.64 9.03 -0.91
CA TYR A 162 3.53 9.88 -0.49
C TYR A 162 4.01 11.14 0.24
N ALA A 163 5.02 11.03 1.11
CA ALA A 163 5.59 12.18 1.81
C ALA A 163 6.24 13.19 0.85
N GLU A 164 6.96 12.70 -0.17
CA GLU A 164 7.54 13.55 -1.21
C GLU A 164 6.45 14.21 -2.07
N GLU A 165 5.38 13.50 -2.43
CA GLU A 165 4.26 14.11 -3.17
C GLU A 165 3.59 15.24 -2.36
N VAL A 166 3.35 15.02 -1.05
CA VAL A 166 2.82 16.06 -0.15
C VAL A 166 3.72 17.29 -0.13
N LYS A 167 5.04 17.10 -0.04
CA LYS A 167 6.02 18.18 -0.03
C LYS A 167 6.04 18.94 -1.36
N LEU A 168 6.03 18.24 -2.50
CA LEU A 168 5.99 18.85 -3.82
C LEU A 168 4.69 19.63 -4.05
N ASN A 169 3.55 19.11 -3.60
CA ASN A 169 2.27 19.81 -3.69
C ASN A 169 2.25 21.08 -2.83
N LYS A 170 2.89 21.07 -1.65
CA LYS A 170 3.05 22.29 -0.83
C LYS A 170 3.91 23.34 -1.55
N LEU A 171 5.03 22.95 -2.15
CA LEU A 171 5.91 23.88 -2.88
C LEU A 171 5.17 24.52 -4.07
N LYS A 172 4.46 23.72 -4.87
CA LYS A 172 3.66 24.24 -6.00
C LYS A 172 2.58 25.23 -5.55
N ASN A 173 1.97 25.00 -4.38
CA ASN A 173 0.95 25.90 -3.84
C ASN A 173 1.58 27.19 -3.29
N VAL A 174 2.79 27.15 -2.73
CA VAL A 174 3.52 28.35 -2.30
C VAL A 174 3.91 29.20 -3.51
N ASP A 175 4.42 28.58 -4.58
CA ASP A 175 4.74 29.29 -5.83
C ASP A 175 3.50 29.93 -6.48
N SER A 176 2.29 29.39 -6.28
CA SER A 176 1.05 30.03 -6.78
C SER A 176 0.61 31.24 -5.96
N TYR A 177 0.95 31.32 -4.67
CA TYR A 177 0.63 32.47 -3.82
C TYR A 177 1.57 33.66 -4.08
N ASP A 178 2.82 33.42 -4.48
CA ASP A 178 3.81 34.48 -4.74
C ASP A 178 3.67 35.15 -6.12
N VAL A 179 2.89 34.56 -7.04
CA VAL A 179 2.64 35.14 -8.38
C VAL A 179 1.44 36.11 -8.38
N GLU A 180 0.52 36.02 -7.41
CA GLU A 180 -0.65 36.91 -7.34
C GLU A 180 -0.34 38.27 -6.66
N TYR A 181 0.77 38.36 -5.90
CA TYR A 181 1.29 39.61 -5.34
C TYR A 181 2.78 39.77 -5.67
N GLY A 182 3.09 40.38 -6.81
CA GLY A 182 4.46 40.52 -7.33
C GLY A 182 5.43 41.28 -6.42
N MET A 183 6.08 40.58 -5.49
CA MET A 183 7.21 41.08 -4.71
C MET A 183 8.37 40.09 -4.74
N SER A 184 9.57 40.60 -5.03
CA SER A 184 10.81 39.81 -5.10
C SER A 184 11.21 39.32 -3.70
N THR A 185 11.75 38.09 -3.64
CA THR A 185 12.24 37.40 -2.43
C THR A 185 13.29 38.20 -1.65
N THR A 186 13.93 39.19 -2.27
CA THR A 186 14.88 40.10 -1.63
C THR A 186 14.25 41.08 -0.64
N ASP A 187 12.95 41.38 -0.77
CA ASP A 187 12.29 42.42 0.04
C ASP A 187 11.73 41.89 1.37
N ILE A 188 11.43 40.59 1.46
CA ILE A 188 10.85 39.95 2.66
C ILE A 188 11.88 39.88 3.81
N MET A 189 13.16 39.69 3.48
CA MET A 189 14.25 39.61 4.47
C MET A 189 14.52 40.94 5.18
N ALA A 190 14.12 42.08 4.61
CA ALA A 190 14.35 43.40 5.20
C ALA A 190 13.29 43.80 6.24
N SER A 191 12.09 43.21 6.19
CA SER A 191 10.96 43.60 7.06
C SER A 191 10.94 42.86 8.40
N SER A 192 11.52 41.65 8.46
CA SER A 192 11.43 40.78 9.64
C SER A 192 12.27 41.23 10.84
N ASN A 193 13.09 42.29 10.71
CA ASN A 193 13.95 42.80 11.79
C ASN A 193 13.36 43.99 12.58
N LYS A 194 12.09 44.37 12.38
CA LYS A 194 11.48 45.53 13.06
C LYS A 194 10.33 45.24 14.03
N SER A 195 10.01 43.99 14.34
CA SER A 195 8.85 43.68 15.18
C SER A 195 9.11 42.58 16.20
N VAL A 196 10.06 42.82 17.11
CA VAL A 196 10.12 42.10 18.39
C VAL A 196 10.17 43.14 19.51
N GLU A 197 8.99 43.62 19.92
CA GLU A 197 8.80 44.05 21.30
C GLU A 197 7.31 44.05 21.70
N LYS A 198 7.04 43.33 22.81
CA LYS A 198 5.87 43.38 23.70
C LYS A 198 4.53 42.79 23.23
N VAL A 199 4.20 41.60 23.78
CA VAL A 199 2.89 41.34 24.41
C VAL A 199 3.06 40.42 25.63
N ASP A 200 2.44 40.84 26.73
CA ASP A 200 2.49 40.35 28.11
C ASP A 200 1.51 39.19 28.40
N ARG A 201 1.78 38.47 29.49
CA ARG A 201 1.11 37.30 30.06
C ARG A 201 -0.31 37.61 30.57
N ARG A 202 -1.25 36.68 30.35
CA ARG A 202 -2.02 35.94 31.38
C ARG A 202 -3.35 35.39 30.84
N LYS A 203 -3.55 34.08 31.06
CA LYS A 203 -4.72 33.37 31.62
C LYS A 203 -5.05 32.09 30.83
N GLN A 204 -4.80 30.96 31.49
CA GLN A 204 -5.46 29.68 31.19
C GLN A 204 -6.87 29.64 31.80
N PRO A 205 -7.73 28.75 31.27
CA PRO A 205 -8.41 27.83 32.18
C PRO A 205 -8.40 26.36 31.71
N SER A 206 -8.47 25.50 32.72
CA SER A 206 -8.60 24.04 32.73
C SER A 206 -10.00 23.57 32.31
N SER A 207 -10.10 22.41 31.64
CA SER A 207 -11.16 21.41 31.89
C SER A 207 -10.82 20.05 31.28
N ALA A 208 -11.17 18.99 32.01
CA ALA A 208 -10.92 17.58 31.70
C ALA A 208 -12.12 16.94 30.97
N LEU A 209 -11.88 15.88 30.19
CA LEU A 209 -12.90 14.93 29.72
C LEU A 209 -12.33 13.48 29.62
N PRO A 210 -13.21 12.44 29.64
CA PRO A 210 -12.91 11.13 30.24
C PRO A 210 -12.62 9.98 29.26
N HIS A 211 -12.13 8.89 29.87
CA HIS A 211 -11.87 7.56 29.31
C HIS A 211 -13.05 6.94 28.53
N HIS A 212 -12.75 6.32 27.38
CA HIS A 212 -13.58 5.29 26.78
C HIS A 212 -12.79 4.01 26.46
N LYS A 213 -13.49 2.90 26.72
CA LYS A 213 -13.02 1.52 26.83
C LYS A 213 -12.67 0.90 25.47
N ARG A 214 -11.68 0.01 25.51
CA ARG A 214 -11.39 -1.03 24.50
C ARG A 214 -12.60 -1.96 24.33
N SER A 215 -12.92 -2.30 23.08
CA SER A 215 -13.71 -3.49 22.76
C SER A 215 -12.92 -4.34 21.77
N SER A 216 -12.61 -5.56 22.21
CA SER A 216 -12.15 -6.68 21.41
C SER A 216 -13.32 -7.29 20.64
N ALA A 217 -13.07 -7.76 19.41
CA ALA A 217 -13.89 -8.78 18.78
C ALA A 217 -13.00 -9.62 17.86
N SER A 218 -12.57 -10.77 18.38
CA SER A 218 -12.20 -11.94 17.59
C SER A 218 -13.50 -12.68 17.25
N GLU A 219 -13.77 -12.89 15.97
CA GLU A 219 -14.57 -14.01 15.44
C GLU A 219 -14.59 -13.88 13.90
N PHE A 220 -13.63 -14.53 13.25
CA PHE A 220 -13.61 -14.69 11.79
C PHE A 220 -13.63 -16.19 11.53
N SER A 221 -14.81 -16.74 11.27
CA SER A 221 -15.04 -18.16 11.02
C SER A 221 -15.40 -18.40 9.54
N SER A 222 -14.48 -19.07 8.85
CA SER A 222 -14.56 -20.07 7.77
C SER A 222 -15.61 -20.08 6.64
N ASN A 223 -16.45 -19.07 6.38
CA ASN A 223 -17.53 -19.24 5.38
C ASN A 223 -17.55 -18.32 4.14
N LYS A 224 -16.39 -17.87 3.59
CA LYS A 224 -16.39 -16.87 2.49
C LYS A 224 -15.92 -17.31 1.10
N TYR A 225 -15.61 -18.59 0.86
CA TYR A 225 -15.09 -19.03 -0.45
C TYR A 225 -16.08 -19.83 -1.32
N GLU A 226 -17.38 -19.87 -0.97
CA GLU A 226 -18.42 -20.50 -1.82
C GLU A 226 -18.64 -19.81 -3.17
N TYR A 227 -18.01 -18.67 -3.44
CA TYR A 227 -18.12 -17.97 -4.73
C TYR A 227 -17.32 -18.61 -5.87
N PHE A 228 -16.53 -19.65 -5.63
CA PHE A 228 -15.58 -20.21 -6.60
C PHE A 228 -15.81 -21.68 -7.01
N SER A 229 -16.92 -22.31 -6.60
CA SER A 229 -17.24 -23.70 -6.99
C SER A 229 -18.30 -23.85 -8.10
N GLY A 230 -18.57 -22.78 -8.84
CA GLY A 230 -19.64 -22.74 -9.85
C GLY A 230 -19.18 -22.56 -11.30
N VAL A 231 -18.28 -23.41 -11.81
CA VAL A 231 -18.19 -23.77 -13.25
C VAL A 231 -17.75 -25.23 -13.37
#